data_AF-A0A3D4PA11-F1
#
_entry.id   AF-A0A3D4PA11-F1
#
_cell.length_a   1.000
_cell.length_b   1.000
_cell.length_c   1.000
_cell.angle_alpha   90.00
_cell.angle_beta   90.00
_cell.angle_gamma   90.00
#
_symmetry.space_group_name_H-M   'P 1'
#
loop_
_entity.id
_entity.type
_entity.pdbx_description
1 polymer ?
#
loop_
_entity_poly.entity_id
_entity_poly.type
_entity_poly.pdbx_seq_one_letter_code
_entity_poly.pdbx_strand_id
1 'polypeptide(L)'
;MNSILSAIAELSTWVISVAACFHLAVFAVLVLWSRRDMKILTGTLQDYTRDLRQRSVLDPTAHLTEQMDAFIADIEDVVNDPSRKQEQQLLRNRMNLLDEKRRYLHALKFETIANTARTMIEAYPLAGVLGTIVSIGAALNAPGSADTETVSLIVARFGDAIWSTFAGLTAALVLLFVNSLLEPAFQRLSETRSHIRTMISTIKSRLGETPANE
;
A
#
# COMPACT_ATOMS: atom_id res chain seq x y z
N MET A 1 33.29 18.87 -15.90
CA MET A 1 32.79 17.47 -15.91
C MET A 1 33.30 16.69 -14.71
N ASN A 2 34.63 16.67 -14.44
CA ASN A 2 35.23 15.93 -13.31
C ASN A 2 34.73 16.36 -11.92
N SER A 3 34.48 17.65 -11.69
CA SER A 3 33.95 18.16 -10.41
C SER A 3 32.48 17.77 -10.16
N ILE A 4 31.70 17.50 -11.21
CA ILE A 4 30.29 17.12 -11.08
C ILE A 4 30.19 15.61 -10.80
N LEU A 5 30.99 14.81 -11.49
CA LEU A 5 31.05 13.35 -11.28
C LEU A 5 31.52 12.98 -9.87
N SER A 6 32.52 13.71 -9.35
CA SER A 6 33.01 13.52 -7.97
C SER A 6 31.96 13.90 -6.91
N ALA A 7 31.27 15.03 -7.10
CA ALA A 7 30.19 15.43 -6.18
C ALA A 7 29.02 14.43 -6.19
N ILE A 8 28.64 13.90 -7.36
CA ILE A 8 27.59 12.89 -7.49
C ILE A 8 28.02 11.57 -6.82
N ALA A 9 29.28 11.17 -6.97
CA ALA A 9 29.83 9.97 -6.34
C ALA A 9 29.74 10.02 -4.81
N GLU A 10 30.20 11.11 -4.19
CA GLU A 10 30.15 11.30 -2.73
C GLU A 10 28.71 11.40 -2.20
N LEU A 11 27.81 11.99 -2.98
CA LEU A 11 26.43 12.22 -2.57
C LEU A 11 25.55 10.97 -2.75
N SER A 12 25.97 10.00 -3.56
CA SER A 12 25.16 8.82 -3.93
C SER A 12 24.68 8.03 -2.71
N THR A 13 25.58 7.68 -1.78
CA THR A 13 25.26 6.97 -0.54
C THR A 13 24.25 7.72 0.32
N TRP A 14 24.41 9.05 0.43
CA TRP A 14 23.50 9.90 1.20
C TRP A 14 22.11 9.98 0.55
N VAL A 15 22.05 10.15 -0.77
CA VAL A 15 20.79 10.21 -1.52
C VAL A 15 20.02 8.90 -1.38
N ILE A 16 20.70 7.76 -1.55
CA ILE A 16 20.10 6.43 -1.35
C ILE A 16 19.53 6.31 0.07
N SER A 17 20.30 6.71 1.08
CA SER A 17 19.90 6.61 2.49
C SER A 17 18.69 7.49 2.80
N VAL A 18 18.71 8.76 2.38
CA VAL A 18 17.59 9.70 2.57
C VAL A 18 16.34 9.21 1.84
N ALA A 19 16.48 8.75 0.60
CA ALA A 19 15.39 8.17 -0.16
C ALA A 19 14.80 6.93 0.54
N ALA A 20 15.64 6.07 1.13
CA ALA A 20 15.20 4.90 1.88
C ALA A 20 14.40 5.29 3.14
N CYS A 21 14.89 6.28 3.90
CA CYS A 21 14.17 6.81 5.06
C CYS A 21 12.81 7.42 4.66
N PHE A 22 12.77 8.19 3.57
CA PHE A 22 11.52 8.73 3.04
C PHE A 22 10.56 7.62 2.63
N HIS A 23 11.05 6.55 2.00
CA HIS A 23 10.22 5.42 1.60
C HIS A 23 9.64 4.66 2.80
N LEU A 24 10.41 4.49 3.88
CA LEU A 24 9.89 3.97 5.15
C LEU A 24 8.78 4.86 5.72
N ALA A 25 8.92 6.18 5.64
CA ALA A 25 7.86 7.10 6.05
C ALA A 25 6.60 6.95 5.19
N VAL A 26 6.74 6.75 3.87
CA VAL A 26 5.61 6.42 2.98
C VAL A 26 4.93 5.13 3.42
N PHE A 27 5.67 4.06 3.75
CA PHE A 27 5.08 2.85 4.30
C PHE A 27 4.35 3.09 5.62
N ALA A 28 4.91 3.89 6.52
CA ALA A 28 4.24 4.25 7.78
C ALA A 28 2.90 4.97 7.52
N VAL A 29 2.87 5.91 6.57
CA VAL A 29 1.63 6.59 6.15
C VAL A 29 0.63 5.60 5.56
N LEU A 30 1.06 4.66 4.71
CA LEU A 30 0.20 3.63 4.14
C LEU A 30 -0.38 2.70 5.22
N VAL A 31 0.38 2.37 6.27
CA VAL A 31 -0.13 1.59 7.41
C VAL A 31 -1.24 2.34 8.14
N LEU A 32 -1.02 3.63 8.44
CA LEU A 32 -2.02 4.46 9.10
C LEU A 32 -3.28 4.59 8.24
N TRP A 33 -3.10 4.78 6.93
CA TRP A 33 -4.18 4.86 5.97
C TRP A 33 -4.97 3.54 5.91
N SER A 34 -4.29 2.40 5.78
CA SER A 34 -4.93 1.07 5.76
C SER A 34 -5.77 0.81 7.02
N ARG A 35 -5.21 1.10 8.21
CA ARG A 35 -5.93 0.94 9.48
C ARG A 35 -7.15 1.85 9.58
N ARG A 36 -7.03 3.11 9.14
CA ARG A 36 -8.13 4.07 9.11
C ARG A 36 -9.24 3.58 8.19
N ASP A 37 -8.88 3.11 7.00
CA ASP A 37 -9.84 2.70 6.00
C ASP A 37 -10.57 1.41 6.40
N MET A 38 -9.87 0.46 7.03
CA MET A 38 -10.50 -0.72 7.60
C MET A 38 -11.58 -0.35 8.63
N LYS A 39 -11.29 0.56 9.56
CA LYS A 39 -12.27 1.05 10.54
C LYS A 39 -13.49 1.71 9.90
N ILE A 40 -13.27 2.48 8.82
CA ILE A 40 -14.36 3.12 8.09
C ILE A 40 -15.25 2.07 7.41
N LEU A 41 -14.66 1.03 6.81
CA LEU A 41 -15.40 -0.05 6.17
C LEU A 41 -16.22 -0.85 7.18
N THR A 42 -15.62 -1.24 8.33
CA THR A 42 -16.34 -1.94 9.39
C THR A 42 -17.51 -1.10 9.91
N GLY A 43 -17.32 0.20 10.15
CA GLY A 43 -18.41 1.09 10.56
C GLY A 43 -19.53 1.19 9.52
N THR A 44 -19.17 1.19 8.23
CA THR A 44 -20.16 1.23 7.14
C THR A 44 -20.97 -0.07 7.07
N LEU A 45 -20.34 -1.23 7.22
CA LEU A 45 -21.02 -2.53 7.29
C LEU A 45 -21.90 -2.65 8.54
N GLN A 46 -21.43 -2.12 9.67
CA GLN A 46 -22.22 -2.04 10.89
C GLN A 46 -23.48 -1.17 10.70
N ASP A 47 -23.37 -0.03 10.02
CA ASP A 47 -24.51 0.83 9.73
C ASP A 47 -25.53 0.16 8.79
N TYR A 48 -25.08 -0.68 7.85
CA TYR A 48 -25.97 -1.51 7.02
C TYR A 48 -26.76 -2.53 7.84
N THR A 49 -26.09 -3.23 8.76
CA THR A 49 -26.68 -4.35 9.51
C THR A 49 -27.47 -3.93 10.77
N ARG A 50 -27.42 -2.65 11.16
CA ARG A 50 -27.92 -2.17 12.46
C ARG A 50 -29.38 -2.50 12.80
N ASP A 51 -30.26 -2.60 11.81
CA ASP A 51 -31.71 -2.88 12.03
C ASP A 51 -32.13 -4.25 11.50
N LEU A 52 -31.15 -5.11 11.18
CA LEU A 52 -31.44 -6.50 10.86
C LEU A 52 -31.86 -7.23 12.14
N ARG A 53 -32.91 -8.03 12.03
CA ARG A 53 -33.56 -8.69 13.17
C ARG A 53 -32.69 -9.80 13.76
N GLN A 54 -31.88 -10.43 12.93
CA GLN A 54 -30.84 -11.39 13.30
C GLN A 54 -29.50 -10.81 12.89
N ARG A 55 -28.84 -10.15 13.84
CA ARG A 55 -27.49 -9.60 13.67
C ARG A 55 -26.53 -10.41 14.51
N SER A 56 -25.36 -10.69 13.97
CA SER A 56 -24.24 -11.25 14.72
C SER A 56 -23.86 -10.31 15.88
N VAL A 57 -24.02 -10.78 17.12
CA VAL A 57 -23.58 -10.06 18.33
C VAL A 57 -22.08 -10.27 18.46
N LEU A 58 -21.31 -9.31 17.98
CA LEU A 58 -19.86 -9.38 17.97
C LEU A 58 -19.27 -8.79 19.27
N ASP A 59 -18.22 -9.42 19.78
CA ASP A 59 -17.40 -8.86 20.84
C ASP A 59 -16.74 -7.57 20.32
N PRO A 60 -16.88 -6.42 21.01
CA PRO A 60 -16.22 -5.16 20.64
C PRO A 60 -14.69 -5.27 20.50
N THR A 61 -14.09 -6.30 21.10
CA THR A 61 -12.65 -6.58 21.03
C THR A 61 -12.25 -7.53 19.90
N ALA A 62 -13.22 -8.11 19.18
CA ALA A 62 -12.96 -9.01 18.05
C ALA A 62 -12.18 -8.30 16.95
N HIS A 63 -11.38 -9.05 16.20
CA HIS A 63 -10.57 -8.48 15.13
C HIS A 63 -11.47 -7.84 14.07
N LEU A 64 -11.11 -6.65 13.56
CA LEU A 64 -11.96 -5.90 12.62
C LEU A 64 -12.37 -6.74 11.39
N THR A 65 -11.48 -7.63 10.94
CA THR A 65 -11.79 -8.55 9.82
C THR A 65 -12.92 -9.53 10.17
N GLU A 66 -12.89 -10.14 11.36
CA GLU A 66 -13.95 -11.09 11.77
C GLU A 66 -15.30 -10.38 11.90
N GLN A 67 -15.28 -9.15 12.41
CA GLN A 67 -16.48 -8.33 12.47
C GLN A 67 -17.04 -8.03 11.08
N MET A 68 -16.16 -7.73 10.11
CA MET A 68 -16.58 -7.50 8.74
C MET A 68 -17.18 -8.77 8.14
N ASP A 69 -16.48 -9.91 8.21
CA ASP A 69 -16.96 -11.17 7.65
C ASP A 69 -18.33 -11.58 8.22
N ALA A 70 -18.55 -11.38 9.52
CA ALA A 70 -19.85 -11.61 10.15
C ALA A 70 -20.95 -10.67 9.62
N PHE A 71 -20.66 -9.37 9.44
CA PHE A 71 -21.64 -8.46 8.84
C PHE A 71 -21.93 -8.77 7.37
N ILE A 72 -20.92 -9.25 6.63
CA ILE A 72 -21.12 -9.72 5.25
C ILE A 72 -22.05 -10.93 5.23
N ALA A 73 -21.81 -11.91 6.11
CA ALA A 73 -22.67 -13.09 6.24
C ALA A 73 -24.12 -12.71 6.61
N ASP A 74 -24.30 -11.82 7.59
CA ASP A 74 -25.65 -11.32 7.98
C ASP A 74 -26.40 -10.70 6.77
N ILE A 75 -25.69 -9.98 5.90
CA ILE A 75 -26.26 -9.39 4.68
C ILE A 75 -26.62 -10.48 3.66
N GLU A 76 -25.73 -11.43 3.43
CA GLU A 76 -25.96 -12.54 2.50
C GLU A 76 -27.14 -13.41 2.91
N ASP A 77 -27.29 -13.70 4.21
CA ASP A 77 -28.42 -14.46 4.76
C ASP A 77 -29.76 -13.78 4.47
N VAL A 78 -29.86 -12.45 4.66
CA VAL A 78 -31.08 -11.69 4.39
C VAL A 78 -31.40 -11.65 2.89
N VAL A 79 -30.38 -11.51 2.04
CA VAL A 79 -30.55 -11.42 0.59
C VAL A 79 -30.91 -12.77 -0.03
N ASN A 80 -30.39 -13.87 0.52
CA ASN A 80 -30.63 -15.21 0.00
C ASN A 80 -31.93 -15.86 0.54
N ASP A 81 -32.52 -15.34 1.63
CA ASP A 81 -33.79 -15.83 2.18
C ASP A 81 -35.01 -15.11 1.55
N PRO A 82 -35.79 -15.76 0.66
CA PRO A 82 -36.92 -15.13 -0.02
C PRO A 82 -38.08 -14.75 0.91
N SER A 83 -38.10 -15.28 2.14
CA SER A 83 -39.15 -15.00 3.12
C SER A 83 -38.99 -13.63 3.81
N ARG A 84 -37.79 -13.03 3.73
CA ARG A 84 -37.43 -11.78 4.44
C ARG A 84 -37.56 -10.51 3.60
N LYS A 85 -38.61 -10.42 2.77
CA LYS A 85 -38.82 -9.29 1.83
C LYS A 85 -38.78 -7.90 2.50
N GLN A 86 -39.31 -7.77 3.72
CA GLN A 86 -39.27 -6.50 4.46
C GLN A 86 -37.85 -6.10 4.86
N GLU A 87 -37.04 -7.05 5.32
CA GLU A 87 -35.63 -6.81 5.70
C GLU A 87 -34.78 -6.51 4.45
N GLN A 88 -35.03 -7.20 3.34
CA GLN A 88 -34.40 -6.91 2.05
C GLN A 88 -34.67 -5.48 1.58
N GLN A 89 -35.92 -5.01 1.69
CA GLN A 89 -36.28 -3.66 1.27
C GLN A 89 -35.69 -2.59 2.18
N LEU A 90 -35.62 -2.85 3.49
CA LEU A 90 -34.94 -1.97 4.46
C LEU A 90 -33.44 -1.88 4.16
N LEU A 91 -32.80 -3.02 3.91
CA LEU A 91 -31.39 -3.10 3.54
C LEU A 91 -31.10 -2.34 2.24
N ARG A 92 -31.91 -2.53 1.20
CA ARG A 92 -31.79 -1.80 -0.08
C ARG A 92 -31.87 -0.29 0.11
N ASN A 93 -32.84 0.19 0.87
CA ASN A 93 -33.04 1.62 1.11
C ASN A 93 -31.84 2.24 1.84
N ARG A 94 -31.29 1.56 2.85
CA ARG A 94 -30.09 2.00 3.57
C ARG A 94 -28.86 2.00 2.69
N MET A 95 -28.66 0.94 1.92
CA MET A 95 -27.55 0.85 0.99
C MET A 95 -27.60 1.96 -0.05
N ASN A 96 -28.77 2.32 -0.56
CA ASN A 96 -28.90 3.46 -1.48
C ASN A 96 -28.54 4.80 -0.82
N LEU A 97 -29.05 5.05 0.40
CA LEU A 97 -28.79 6.30 1.13
C LEU A 97 -27.32 6.47 1.52
N LEU A 98 -26.64 5.38 1.87
CA LEU A 98 -25.24 5.40 2.29
C LEU A 98 -24.26 5.34 1.11
N ASP A 99 -24.61 4.68 0.01
CA ASP A 99 -23.78 4.62 -1.21
C ASP A 99 -23.70 5.99 -1.93
N GLU A 100 -24.72 6.84 -1.76
CA GLU A 100 -24.71 8.23 -2.26
C GLU A 100 -23.53 9.05 -1.69
N LYS A 101 -22.94 8.64 -0.56
CA LYS A 101 -21.74 9.26 0.00
C LYS A 101 -20.43 8.91 -0.76
N ARG A 102 -20.49 8.11 -1.83
CA ARG A 102 -19.41 7.80 -2.82
C ARG A 102 -17.97 7.72 -2.28
N ARG A 103 -17.79 7.18 -1.06
CA ARG A 103 -16.48 7.12 -0.41
C ARG A 103 -15.54 6.07 -1.01
N TYR A 104 -16.07 5.20 -1.88
CA TYR A 104 -15.33 4.14 -2.57
C TYR A 104 -14.28 4.65 -3.59
N LEU A 105 -14.37 5.93 -4.01
CA LEU A 105 -13.40 6.58 -4.91
C LEU A 105 -11.97 6.65 -4.33
N HIS A 106 -11.81 6.53 -3.02
CA HIS A 106 -10.49 6.53 -2.36
C HIS A 106 -9.71 5.22 -2.52
N ALA A 107 -10.32 4.14 -3.01
CA ALA A 107 -9.67 2.83 -3.12
C ALA A 107 -8.50 2.81 -4.11
N LEU A 108 -8.69 3.43 -5.29
CA LEU A 108 -7.71 3.40 -6.38
C LEU A 108 -6.38 4.10 -6.03
N LYS A 109 -6.45 5.17 -5.22
CA LYS A 109 -5.25 5.92 -4.81
C LYS A 109 -4.36 5.10 -3.87
N PHE A 110 -4.97 4.39 -2.91
CA PHE A 110 -4.23 3.53 -1.98
C PHE A 110 -3.52 2.41 -2.73
N GLU A 111 -4.23 1.67 -3.59
CA GLU A 111 -3.68 0.57 -4.37
C GLU A 111 -2.54 1.04 -5.28
N THR A 112 -2.72 2.17 -5.96
CA THR A 112 -1.69 2.74 -6.84
C THR A 112 -0.43 3.07 -6.03
N ILE A 113 -0.56 3.80 -4.92
CA ILE A 113 0.60 4.21 -4.12
C ILE A 113 1.29 3.00 -3.49
N ALA A 114 0.54 2.02 -2.97
CA ALA A 114 1.11 0.81 -2.39
C ALA A 114 1.88 -0.03 -3.42
N ASN A 115 1.31 -0.21 -4.62
CA ASN A 115 1.96 -0.93 -5.71
C ASN A 115 3.20 -0.18 -6.22
N THR A 116 3.12 1.15 -6.39
CA THR A 116 4.28 1.96 -6.77
C THR A 116 5.40 1.89 -5.72
N ALA A 117 5.07 2.00 -4.43
CA ALA A 117 6.05 1.88 -3.35
C ALA A 117 6.78 0.53 -3.40
N ARG A 118 6.04 -0.57 -3.56
CA ARG A 118 6.63 -1.91 -3.74
C ARG A 118 7.63 -1.95 -4.89
N THR A 119 7.23 -1.53 -6.09
CA THR A 119 8.11 -1.56 -7.27
C THR A 119 9.34 -0.67 -7.10
N MET A 120 9.21 0.47 -6.44
CA MET A 120 10.34 1.38 -6.20
C MET A 120 11.45 0.78 -5.32
N ILE A 121 11.20 -0.32 -4.60
CA ILE A 121 12.23 -1.03 -3.83
C ILE A 121 13.33 -1.58 -4.76
N GLU A 122 12.95 -2.02 -5.97
CA GLU A 122 13.88 -2.57 -6.97
C GLU A 122 14.86 -1.51 -7.51
N ALA A 123 14.57 -0.22 -7.32
CA ALA A 123 15.44 0.87 -7.75
C ALA A 123 16.68 1.03 -6.85
N TYR A 124 16.65 0.59 -5.59
CA TYR A 124 17.77 0.82 -4.66
C TYR A 124 19.04 0.03 -4.99
N PRO A 125 18.98 -1.28 -5.32
CA PRO A 125 20.16 -2.01 -5.78
C PRO A 125 20.73 -1.40 -7.06
N LEU A 126 19.86 -1.02 -7.99
CA LEU A 126 20.25 -0.37 -9.24
C LEU A 126 20.94 0.98 -8.98
N ALA A 127 20.41 1.80 -8.06
CA ALA A 127 21.04 3.05 -7.65
C ALA A 127 22.43 2.82 -7.02
N GLY A 128 22.59 1.78 -6.22
CA GLY A 128 23.88 1.40 -5.64
C GLY A 128 24.93 1.05 -6.69
N VAL A 129 24.54 0.24 -7.69
CA VAL A 129 25.39 -0.11 -8.85
C VAL A 129 25.71 1.13 -9.69
N LEU A 130 24.73 2.00 -9.94
CA LEU A 130 24.96 3.26 -10.66
C LEU A 130 25.96 4.16 -9.93
N GLY A 131 25.85 4.32 -8.60
CA GLY A 131 26.81 5.09 -7.82
C GLY A 131 28.23 4.53 -7.87
N THR A 132 28.35 3.19 -7.95
CA THR A 132 29.64 2.52 -8.17
C THR A 132 30.24 2.84 -9.53
N ILE A 133 29.44 2.74 -10.59
CA ILE A 133 29.86 3.06 -11.95
C ILE A 133 30.32 4.52 -12.06
N VAL A 134 29.58 5.46 -11.44
CA VAL A 134 29.93 6.88 -11.43
C VAL A 134 31.23 7.13 -10.65
N SER A 135 31.40 6.50 -9.49
CA SER A 135 32.60 6.66 -8.65
C SER A 135 33.86 6.13 -9.33
N ILE A 136 33.78 4.94 -9.93
CA ILE A 136 34.88 4.37 -10.72
C ILE A 136 35.15 5.23 -11.96
N GLY A 137 34.11 5.67 -12.66
CA GLY A 137 34.23 6.57 -13.81
C GLY A 137 34.91 7.88 -13.45
N ALA A 138 34.60 8.46 -12.28
CA ALA A 138 35.24 9.66 -11.76
C ALA A 138 36.72 9.43 -11.43
N ALA A 139 37.06 8.27 -10.84
CA ALA A 139 38.44 7.89 -10.52
C ALA A 139 39.30 7.75 -11.77
N LEU A 140 38.78 7.09 -12.81
CA LEU A 140 39.50 6.84 -14.07
C LEU A 140 39.68 8.11 -14.92
N ASN A 141 38.82 9.12 -14.73
CA ASN A 141 38.90 10.40 -15.45
C ASN A 141 39.66 11.49 -14.67
N ALA A 142 40.27 11.16 -13.52
CA ALA A 142 41.06 12.10 -12.75
C ALA A 142 42.31 12.53 -13.56
N PRO A 143 42.57 13.86 -13.70
CA PRO A 143 43.72 14.34 -14.47
C PRO A 143 45.02 13.88 -13.81
N GLY A 144 45.85 13.16 -14.57
CA GLY A 144 47.10 12.57 -14.09
C GLY A 144 48.04 13.62 -13.52
N SER A 145 48.21 13.57 -12.20
CA SER A 145 49.19 14.36 -11.46
C SER A 145 49.85 13.42 -10.46
N ALA A 146 51.18 13.26 -10.59
CA ALA A 146 52.10 12.44 -9.79
C ALA A 146 51.58 11.06 -9.33
N ASP A 147 52.23 9.99 -9.78
CA ASP A 147 51.83 8.58 -9.59
C ASP A 147 51.37 8.19 -8.17
N THR A 148 51.85 8.87 -7.13
CA THR A 148 51.47 8.59 -5.73
C THR A 148 50.16 9.23 -5.28
N GLU A 149 49.84 10.46 -5.69
CA GLU A 149 48.55 11.12 -5.36
C GLU A 149 47.39 10.46 -6.12
N THR A 150 47.65 9.99 -7.34
CA THR A 150 46.66 9.32 -8.18
C THR A 150 46.17 8.01 -7.55
N VAL A 151 47.06 7.21 -6.93
CA VAL A 151 46.68 5.95 -6.26
C VAL A 151 45.79 6.19 -5.04
N SER A 152 46.14 7.16 -4.19
CA SER A 152 45.34 7.48 -2.99
C SER A 152 43.93 7.97 -3.36
N LEU A 153 43.83 8.78 -4.41
CA LEU A 153 42.54 9.27 -4.92
C LEU A 153 41.69 8.12 -5.47
N ILE A 154 42.29 7.22 -6.24
CA ILE A 154 41.60 6.03 -6.78
C ILE A 154 41.04 5.17 -5.64
N VAL A 155 41.85 4.89 -4.61
CA VAL A 155 41.43 4.09 -3.44
C VAL A 155 40.26 4.74 -2.71
N ALA A 156 40.29 6.06 -2.50
CA ALA A 156 39.18 6.78 -1.86
C ALA A 156 37.86 6.61 -2.65
N ARG A 157 37.90 6.73 -3.98
CA ARG A 157 36.73 6.56 -4.86
C ARG A 157 36.21 5.12 -4.93
N PHE A 158 37.09 4.13 -4.81
CA PHE A 158 36.67 2.75 -4.62
C PHE A 158 35.94 2.56 -3.28
N GLY A 159 36.38 3.26 -2.23
CA GLY A 159 35.65 3.32 -0.96
C GLY A 159 34.23 3.86 -1.12
N ASP A 160 34.08 5.00 -1.79
CA ASP A 160 32.77 5.62 -2.07
C ASP A 160 31.84 4.66 -2.85
N ALA A 161 32.38 3.97 -3.84
CA ALA A 161 31.65 2.97 -4.63
C ALA A 161 31.11 1.81 -3.78
N ILE A 162 31.94 1.27 -2.89
CA ILE A 162 31.55 0.18 -1.98
C ILE A 162 30.41 0.64 -1.07
N TRP A 163 30.52 1.83 -0.49
CA TRP A 163 29.49 2.38 0.39
C TRP A 163 28.16 2.62 -0.34
N SER A 164 28.20 3.10 -1.58
CA SER A 164 27.00 3.26 -2.40
C SER A 164 26.29 1.92 -2.64
N THR A 165 27.03 0.88 -3.01
CA THR A 165 26.46 -0.47 -3.20
C THR A 165 25.89 -1.02 -1.90
N PHE A 166 26.64 -0.91 -0.82
CA PHE A 166 26.22 -1.37 0.50
C PHE A 166 24.92 -0.69 0.94
N ALA A 167 24.82 0.63 0.77
CA ALA A 167 23.60 1.38 1.07
C ALA A 167 22.43 0.94 0.19
N GLY A 168 22.63 0.76 -1.12
CA GLY A 168 21.57 0.33 -2.04
C GLY A 168 21.01 -1.05 -1.70
N LEU A 169 21.88 -2.02 -1.42
CA LEU A 169 21.46 -3.37 -1.02
C LEU A 169 20.80 -3.39 0.36
N THR A 170 21.37 -2.67 1.33
CA THR A 170 20.81 -2.61 2.69
C THR A 170 19.43 -1.96 2.68
N ALA A 171 19.26 -0.85 1.95
CA ALA A 171 17.97 -0.20 1.79
C ALA A 171 16.94 -1.15 1.17
N ALA A 172 17.30 -1.85 0.09
CA ALA A 172 16.42 -2.81 -0.57
C ALA A 172 16.01 -3.95 0.37
N LEU A 173 16.96 -4.53 1.10
CA LEU A 173 16.69 -5.61 2.06
C LEU A 173 15.73 -5.17 3.17
N VAL A 174 15.99 -4.00 3.78
CA VAL A 174 15.13 -3.46 4.83
C VAL A 174 13.73 -3.16 4.29
N LEU A 175 13.62 -2.52 3.12
CA LEU A 175 12.33 -2.19 2.53
C LEU A 175 11.56 -3.43 2.08
N LEU A 176 12.23 -4.46 1.54
CA LEU A 176 11.61 -5.74 1.22
C LEU A 176 11.07 -6.44 2.46
N PHE A 177 11.85 -6.43 3.54
CA PHE A 177 11.42 -6.99 4.82
C PHE A 177 10.20 -6.24 5.38
N VAL A 178 10.20 -4.91 5.35
CA VAL A 178 9.03 -4.12 5.75
C VAL A 178 7.84 -4.42 4.85
N ASN A 179 8.03 -4.43 3.53
CA ASN A 179 6.95 -4.72 2.58
C ASN A 179 6.35 -6.11 2.80
N SER A 180 7.15 -7.15 3.09
CA SER A 180 6.62 -8.50 3.32
C SER A 180 5.74 -8.60 4.57
N LEU A 181 6.00 -7.78 5.60
CA LEU A 181 5.14 -7.67 6.77
C LEU A 181 3.83 -6.92 6.48
N LEU A 182 3.84 -5.97 5.55
CA LEU A 182 2.70 -5.10 5.24
C LEU A 182 1.81 -5.63 4.12
N GLU A 183 2.38 -6.37 3.16
CA GLU A 183 1.71 -6.89 1.97
C GLU A 183 0.44 -7.69 2.31
N PRO A 184 0.43 -8.63 3.28
CA PRO A 184 -0.79 -9.35 3.64
C PRO A 184 -1.92 -8.43 4.11
N ALA A 185 -1.58 -7.38 4.87
CA ALA A 185 -2.58 -6.44 5.39
C ALA A 185 -3.14 -5.54 4.28
N PHE A 186 -2.31 -5.13 3.32
CA PHE A 186 -2.74 -4.31 2.19
C PHE A 186 -3.57 -5.10 1.18
N GLN A 187 -3.17 -6.34 0.88
CA GLN A 187 -3.95 -7.26 0.03
C GLN A 187 -5.32 -7.52 0.62
N ARG A 188 -5.39 -7.84 1.91
CA ARG A 188 -6.67 -8.07 2.60
C ARG A 188 -7.60 -6.86 2.52
N LEU A 189 -7.10 -5.64 2.74
CA LEU A 189 -7.91 -4.43 2.59
C LEU A 189 -8.47 -4.27 1.17
N SER A 190 -7.65 -4.56 0.15
CA SER A 190 -8.07 -4.49 -1.25
C SER A 190 -9.15 -5.53 -1.59
N GLU A 191 -8.93 -6.78 -1.16
CA GLU A 191 -9.88 -7.88 -1.35
C GLU A 191 -11.22 -7.57 -0.68
N THR A 192 -11.21 -7.16 0.59
CA THR A 192 -12.43 -6.82 1.32
C THR A 192 -13.18 -5.66 0.66
N ARG A 193 -12.49 -4.63 0.15
CA ARG A 193 -13.14 -3.55 -0.60
C ARG A 193 -13.79 -4.05 -1.88
N SER A 194 -13.07 -4.88 -2.63
CA SER A 194 -13.59 -5.44 -3.87
C SER A 194 -14.82 -6.29 -3.60
N HIS A 195 -14.76 -7.13 -2.55
CA HIS A 195 -15.87 -7.97 -2.11
C HIS A 195 -17.10 -7.13 -1.74
N ILE A 196 -16.94 -6.12 -0.87
CA ILE A 196 -18.05 -5.22 -0.48
C ILE A 196 -18.67 -4.53 -1.70
N ARG A 197 -17.84 -4.04 -2.62
CA ARG A 197 -18.33 -3.39 -3.86
C ARG A 197 -19.17 -4.37 -4.71
N THR A 198 -18.66 -5.58 -4.94
CA THR A 198 -19.38 -6.58 -5.74
C THR A 198 -20.69 -6.96 -5.06
N MET A 199 -20.66 -7.25 -3.76
CA MET A 199 -21.85 -7.57 -2.97
C MET A 199 -22.90 -6.45 -3.04
N ILE A 200 -22.51 -5.18 -2.85
CA ILE A 200 -23.44 -4.05 -2.97
C ILE A 200 -24.06 -4.00 -4.37
N SER A 201 -23.26 -4.20 -5.42
CA SER A 201 -23.77 -4.21 -6.80
C SER A 201 -24.76 -5.35 -7.05
N THR A 202 -24.46 -6.55 -6.55
CA THR A 202 -25.32 -7.74 -6.67
C THR A 202 -26.62 -7.59 -5.90
N ILE A 203 -26.58 -7.01 -4.70
CA ILE A 203 -27.78 -6.77 -3.89
C ILE A 203 -28.66 -5.72 -4.58
N LYS A 204 -28.06 -4.65 -5.10
CA LYS A 204 -28.80 -3.62 -5.84
C LYS A 204 -29.44 -4.16 -7.11
N SER A 205 -28.77 -5.05 -7.84
CA SER A 205 -29.35 -5.69 -9.02
C SER A 205 -30.49 -6.64 -8.64
N ARG A 206 -30.24 -7.59 -7.72
CA ARG A 206 -31.24 -8.60 -7.29
C ARG A 206 -32.48 -7.97 -6.67
N LEU A 207 -32.30 -7.00 -5.78
CA LEU A 207 -33.43 -6.31 -5.14
C LEU A 207 -34.01 -5.21 -6.03
N GLY A 208 -33.29 -4.79 -7.07
CA GLY A 208 -33.75 -3.86 -8.10
C GLY A 208 -34.68 -4.48 -9.13
N GLU A 209 -34.50 -5.77 -9.39
CA GLU A 209 -35.29 -6.56 -10.32
C GLU A 209 -36.64 -7.02 -9.76
N THR A 210 -36.97 -6.73 -8.49
CA THR A 210 -38.33 -6.97 -7.98
C THR A 210 -39.26 -5.91 -8.59
N PRO A 211 -40.15 -6.27 -9.56
CA PRO A 211 -41.07 -5.31 -10.11
C PRO A 211 -41.99 -4.85 -8.97
N ALA A 212 -42.37 -3.58 -9.01
CA ALA A 212 -43.49 -3.07 -8.24
C ALA A 212 -44.76 -3.76 -8.73
N ASN A 213 -45.01 -4.97 -8.24
CA ASN A 213 -46.28 -5.66 -8.38
C ASN A 213 -47.06 -5.40 -7.09
N GLU A 214 -47.78 -4.27 -7.08
CA GLU A 214 -49.25 -4.18 -6.90
C GLU A 214 -49.66 -2.71 -6.87
#